data_AF-A0A955IHF2-F1
#
_entry.id   AF-A0A955IHF2-F1
#
_cell.length_a   1.000
_cell.length_b   1.000
_cell.length_c   1.000
_cell.angle_alpha   90.00
_cell.angle_beta   90.00
_cell.angle_gamma   90.00
#
_symmetry.space_group_name_H-M   'P 1'
#
loop_
_entity.id
_entity.type
_entity.pdbx_description
1 polymer ?
#
loop_
_entity_poly.entity_id
_entity_poly.type
_entity_poly.pdbx_seq_one_letter_code
_entity_poly.pdbx_strand_id
1 'polypeptide(L)'
;MPMPTPRAIASCALALCFVSASPALGDLTLAPLFADHMVLQQRAECPVWGWERPGVEVTIRASWGQSATATADGNGRWLTTLRTPEAGGPHEIAITGDTGTTLRDVYAGEVWLASGQSNMEWPLRATDTGAQDIAAADLPTIRFFTVPNTISLHPRIDADARWTIVSPETAANLSAVAYHFARGISGFDSDRAGLTVPVGIIAADWGGTRIEAWMDAEALSAFEAYAGELHTIELLKDPATRAPLMADAEQAWWNRLDSLAGQPGDGWTTLGFDDSGWGTMDLPASWTGDLANFDGIVRFRRTVELPPAWDGRPGVIELGPIDDRDDVWINGTYIGGTRRDGAWQVARRYEIPAGVLRAGPNAICVRAYDTGGLGGINGQPAQMRLAPQEAAGSDPAVLQPIALAGEWRYLRGTAVADLPPQSQPVQINQNTATALYNAMVHPLAPYKIRGVIWYQGES
;
A
#
# COMPACT_ATOMS: atom_id res chain seq x y z
N MET A 1 53.68 62.72 22.09
CA MET A 1 53.11 61.62 22.92
C MET A 1 51.63 61.91 23.11
N PRO A 2 50.74 60.90 23.19
CA PRO A 2 50.55 59.72 22.34
C PRO A 2 49.18 59.78 21.63
N MET A 3 48.89 58.88 20.69
CA MET A 3 47.65 58.09 20.64
C MET A 3 47.84 56.96 19.61
N PRO A 4 47.60 55.69 19.98
CA PRO A 4 47.82 54.55 19.10
C PRO A 4 46.65 54.38 18.12
N THR A 5 46.98 54.09 16.87
CA THR A 5 46.04 53.75 15.80
C THR A 5 45.37 52.38 16.08
N PRO A 6 44.06 52.25 15.81
CA PRO A 6 43.34 51.00 16.06
C PRO A 6 43.75 49.91 15.06
N ARG A 7 44.08 48.73 15.61
CA ARG A 7 44.33 47.49 14.87
C ARG A 7 43.07 47.06 14.12
N ALA A 8 43.16 46.95 12.79
CA ALA A 8 42.16 46.30 11.98
C ALA A 8 42.17 44.78 12.28
N ILE A 9 41.06 44.28 12.81
CA ILE A 9 40.81 42.85 12.99
C ILE A 9 40.41 42.30 11.62
N ALA A 10 41.35 41.64 10.94
CA ALA A 10 41.06 40.88 9.74
C ALA A 10 40.23 39.65 10.14
N SER A 11 38.93 39.69 9.86
CA SER A 11 38.05 38.53 9.98
C SER A 11 38.38 37.55 8.85
N CYS A 12 39.21 36.54 9.15
CA CYS A 12 39.35 35.36 8.31
C CYS A 12 38.03 34.58 8.35
N ALA A 13 37.17 34.80 7.35
CA ALA A 13 36.06 33.91 7.07
C ALA A 13 36.64 32.56 6.63
N LEU A 14 36.63 31.58 7.55
CA LEU A 14 36.90 30.19 7.25
C LEU A 14 35.80 29.74 6.28
N ALA A 15 36.10 29.68 4.99
CA ALA A 15 35.25 28.99 4.03
C ALA A 15 35.27 27.50 4.41
N LEU A 16 34.24 27.06 5.13
CA LEU A 16 33.92 25.65 5.26
C LEU A 16 33.57 25.15 3.86
N CYS A 17 34.57 24.67 3.12
CA CYS A 17 34.33 23.79 2.00
C CYS A 17 33.67 22.54 2.57
N PHE A 18 32.34 22.49 2.53
CA PHE A 18 31.62 21.25 2.53
C PHE A 18 32.12 20.48 1.30
N VAL A 19 33.13 19.64 1.49
CA VAL A 19 33.35 18.50 0.62
C VAL A 19 32.09 17.68 0.78
N SER A 20 31.14 17.88 -0.13
CA SER A 20 30.08 16.93 -0.38
C SER A 20 30.80 15.63 -0.67
N ALA A 21 30.86 14.73 0.32
CA ALA A 21 31.23 13.36 0.07
C ALA A 21 30.16 12.86 -0.90
N SER A 22 30.49 12.84 -2.19
CA SER A 22 29.70 12.13 -3.18
C SER A 22 29.50 10.71 -2.60
N PRO A 23 28.27 10.17 -2.61
CA PRO A 23 28.07 8.79 -2.21
C PRO A 23 29.08 7.92 -2.96
N ALA A 24 29.74 7.00 -2.27
CA ALA A 24 30.63 6.04 -2.89
C ALA A 24 29.86 5.39 -4.04
N LEU A 25 30.30 5.65 -5.26
CA LEU A 25 29.70 5.11 -6.47
C LEU A 25 29.77 3.59 -6.38
N GLY A 26 28.61 2.95 -6.50
CA GLY A 26 28.41 1.54 -6.15
C GLY A 26 29.14 0.56 -7.07
N ASP A 27 29.36 -0.64 -6.54
CA ASP A 27 29.94 -1.79 -7.23
C ASP A 27 29.03 -2.31 -8.34
N LEU A 28 29.61 -3.02 -9.31
CA LEU A 28 28.90 -3.76 -10.37
C LEU A 28 27.69 -4.52 -9.79
N THR A 29 26.49 -4.15 -10.28
CA THR A 29 25.23 -4.82 -9.93
C THR A 29 24.53 -5.26 -11.21
N LEU A 30 24.01 -6.48 -11.24
CA LEU A 30 23.29 -7.01 -12.41
C LEU A 30 21.77 -6.93 -12.19
N ALA A 31 21.01 -6.89 -13.28
CA ALA A 31 19.57 -7.13 -13.19
C ALA A 31 19.27 -8.53 -12.61
N PRO A 32 18.16 -8.71 -11.88
CA PRO A 32 17.96 -9.86 -10.99
C PRO A 32 17.91 -11.23 -11.72
N LEU A 33 17.62 -11.23 -13.02
CA LEU A 33 17.62 -12.44 -13.86
C LEU A 33 19.04 -12.98 -14.13
N PHE A 34 20.08 -12.17 -13.98
CA PHE A 34 21.48 -12.56 -14.19
C PHE A 34 22.08 -13.10 -12.89
N ALA A 35 21.82 -14.37 -12.62
CA ALA A 35 22.29 -15.09 -11.44
C ALA A 35 22.75 -16.50 -11.84
N ASP A 36 23.34 -17.23 -10.88
CA ASP A 36 23.63 -18.66 -11.06
C ASP A 36 22.37 -19.43 -11.43
N HIS A 37 22.54 -20.57 -12.13
CA HIS A 37 21.46 -21.46 -12.58
C HIS A 37 20.52 -20.86 -13.66
N MET A 38 20.82 -19.67 -14.18
CA MET A 38 19.97 -19.01 -15.18
C MET A 38 19.94 -19.73 -16.54
N VAL A 39 18.91 -19.43 -17.33
CA VAL A 39 18.79 -19.86 -18.73
C VAL A 39 18.68 -18.64 -19.63
N LEU A 40 19.58 -18.53 -20.61
CA LEU A 40 19.52 -17.53 -21.69
C LEU A 40 18.86 -18.13 -22.93
N GLN A 41 18.14 -17.31 -23.70
CA GLN A 41 17.57 -17.75 -24.96
C GLN A 41 18.67 -18.18 -25.93
N GLN A 42 18.61 -19.40 -26.46
CA GLN A 42 19.55 -19.94 -27.43
C GLN A 42 19.42 -19.25 -28.80
N ARG A 43 20.52 -19.28 -29.58
CA ARG A 43 20.61 -18.76 -30.96
C ARG A 43 20.06 -17.34 -31.09
N ALA A 44 20.35 -16.48 -30.12
CA ALA A 44 19.80 -15.15 -30.04
C ALA A 44 20.86 -14.11 -29.65
N GLU A 45 20.58 -12.87 -30.02
CA GLU A 45 21.23 -11.67 -29.47
C GLU A 45 20.50 -11.33 -28.16
N CYS A 46 21.11 -11.64 -27.01
CA CYS A 46 20.50 -11.47 -25.69
C CYS A 46 20.97 -10.16 -25.03
N PRO A 47 20.04 -9.25 -24.68
CA PRO A 47 20.36 -8.10 -23.84
C PRO A 47 20.92 -8.55 -22.50
N VAL A 48 22.04 -7.95 -22.08
CA VAL A 48 22.60 -8.09 -20.73
C VAL A 48 22.84 -6.71 -20.17
N TRP A 49 22.33 -6.44 -18.96
CA TRP A 49 22.33 -5.10 -18.39
C TRP A 49 22.46 -5.12 -16.87
N GLY A 50 22.77 -3.95 -16.34
CA GLY A 50 22.91 -3.72 -14.92
C GLY A 50 23.28 -2.28 -14.63
N TRP A 51 23.88 -2.10 -13.46
CA TRP A 51 24.35 -0.82 -12.95
C TRP A 51 25.82 -0.91 -12.58
N GLU A 52 26.51 0.18 -12.78
CA GLU A 52 27.92 0.39 -12.43
C GLU A 52 28.13 1.90 -12.26
N ARG A 53 29.24 2.31 -11.65
CA ARG A 53 29.65 3.71 -11.64
C ARG A 53 29.62 4.33 -13.06
N PRO A 54 29.04 5.55 -13.24
CA PRO A 54 29.03 6.23 -14.54
C PRO A 54 30.40 6.32 -15.20
N GLY A 55 30.46 6.01 -16.50
CA GLY A 55 31.67 6.06 -17.31
C GLY A 55 32.58 4.84 -17.23
N VAL A 56 32.29 3.86 -16.35
CA VAL A 56 33.05 2.60 -16.26
C VAL A 56 32.64 1.66 -17.38
N GLU A 57 33.64 1.00 -17.98
CA GLU A 57 33.41 -0.06 -18.95
C GLU A 57 33.17 -1.40 -18.25
N VAL A 58 32.07 -2.04 -18.60
CA VAL A 58 31.72 -3.39 -18.18
C VAL A 58 32.03 -4.35 -19.33
N THR A 59 32.80 -5.39 -19.05
CA THR A 59 33.15 -6.47 -19.97
C THR A 59 32.45 -7.76 -19.59
N ILE A 60 31.84 -8.41 -20.56
CA ILE A 60 31.21 -9.73 -20.45
C ILE A 60 32.03 -10.74 -21.24
N ARG A 61 32.37 -11.88 -20.65
CA ARG A 61 33.06 -13.00 -21.30
C ARG A 61 32.32 -14.30 -21.00
N ALA A 62 31.83 -14.93 -22.05
CA ALA A 62 31.16 -16.20 -21.97
C ALA A 62 32.11 -17.35 -22.30
N SER A 63 31.99 -18.47 -21.56
CA SER A 63 32.79 -19.68 -21.76
C SER A 63 32.66 -20.31 -23.16
N TRP A 64 31.61 -19.99 -23.92
CA TRP A 64 31.45 -20.38 -25.33
C TRP A 64 32.16 -19.45 -26.33
N GLY A 65 33.05 -18.57 -25.85
CA GLY A 65 33.93 -17.75 -26.68
C GLY A 65 33.35 -16.42 -27.16
N GLN A 66 32.13 -16.07 -26.74
CA GLN A 66 31.56 -14.74 -27.02
C GLN A 66 31.96 -13.74 -25.92
N SER A 67 32.10 -12.48 -26.32
CA SER A 67 32.35 -11.37 -25.40
C SER A 67 31.66 -10.12 -25.89
N ALA A 68 31.27 -9.27 -24.95
CA ALA A 68 30.64 -7.98 -25.22
C ALA A 68 31.11 -6.94 -24.20
N THR A 69 31.05 -5.66 -24.56
CA THR A 69 31.35 -4.56 -23.65
C THR A 69 30.25 -3.51 -23.69
N ALA A 70 30.11 -2.72 -22.63
CA ALA A 70 29.29 -1.52 -22.57
C ALA A 70 29.86 -0.54 -21.55
N THR A 71 29.62 0.75 -21.75
CA THR A 71 29.98 1.78 -20.78
C THR A 71 28.74 2.23 -20.02
N ALA A 72 28.84 2.33 -18.70
CA ALA A 72 27.76 2.85 -17.86
C ALA A 72 27.47 4.32 -18.21
N ASP A 73 26.20 4.64 -18.43
CA ASP A 73 25.74 5.98 -18.77
C ASP A 73 25.82 6.95 -17.57
N GLY A 74 25.37 8.19 -17.75
CA GLY A 74 25.38 9.21 -16.69
C GLY A 74 24.54 8.85 -15.45
N ASN A 75 23.63 7.89 -15.57
CA ASN A 75 22.81 7.36 -14.47
C ASN A 75 23.34 6.00 -13.95
N GLY A 76 24.52 5.57 -14.43
CA GLY A 76 25.16 4.32 -14.05
C GLY A 76 24.59 3.09 -14.74
N ARG A 77 23.68 3.22 -15.71
CA ARG A 77 23.08 2.08 -16.41
C ARG A 77 23.99 1.64 -17.55
N TRP A 78 24.22 0.35 -17.68
CA TRP A 78 24.89 -0.22 -18.85
C TRP A 78 24.03 -1.31 -19.46
N LEU A 79 24.09 -1.43 -20.79
CA LEU A 79 23.38 -2.44 -21.56
C LEU A 79 24.29 -2.86 -22.71
N THR A 80 24.50 -4.16 -22.86
CA THR A 80 25.18 -4.75 -24.01
C THR A 80 24.38 -5.93 -24.55
N THR A 81 24.84 -6.52 -25.65
CA THR A 81 24.20 -7.67 -26.27
C THR A 81 25.20 -8.82 -26.34
N LEU A 82 24.81 -9.99 -25.83
CA LEU A 82 25.59 -11.21 -25.84
C LEU A 82 24.94 -12.23 -26.78
N ARG A 83 25.67 -12.64 -27.81
CA ARG A 83 25.21 -13.71 -28.71
C ARG A 83 25.32 -15.07 -28.03
N THR A 84 24.24 -15.84 -28.04
CA THR A 84 24.17 -17.17 -27.43
C THR A 84 24.36 -18.30 -28.45
N PRO A 85 24.91 -19.45 -28.02
CA PRO A 85 25.07 -20.63 -28.88
C PRO A 85 23.73 -21.36 -29.09
N GLU A 86 23.78 -22.51 -29.75
CA GLU A 86 22.72 -23.52 -29.65
C GLU A 86 22.56 -24.03 -28.21
N ALA A 87 21.39 -24.62 -27.93
CA ALA A 87 21.06 -25.19 -26.63
C ALA A 87 22.18 -26.08 -26.07
N GLY A 88 22.51 -25.87 -24.81
CA GLY A 88 23.61 -26.55 -24.14
C GLY A 88 24.05 -25.85 -22.86
N GLY A 89 25.04 -26.45 -22.22
CA GLY A 89 25.58 -26.04 -20.93
C GLY A 89 25.98 -27.23 -20.07
N PRO A 90 26.33 -27.01 -18.80
CA PRO A 90 26.41 -25.69 -18.17
C PRO A 90 27.60 -24.87 -18.69
N HIS A 91 27.38 -23.56 -18.77
CA HIS A 91 28.35 -22.54 -19.14
C HIS A 91 28.65 -21.63 -17.95
N GLU A 92 29.74 -20.88 -18.06
CA GLU A 92 30.06 -19.74 -17.19
C GLU A 92 30.05 -18.43 -17.99
N ILE A 93 29.65 -17.34 -17.32
CA ILE A 93 29.75 -15.97 -17.82
C ILE A 93 30.45 -15.12 -16.77
N ALA A 94 31.63 -14.58 -17.10
CA ALA A 94 32.32 -13.61 -16.26
C ALA A 94 31.92 -12.18 -16.66
N ILE A 95 31.57 -11.36 -15.68
CA ILE A 95 31.26 -9.94 -15.85
C ILE A 95 32.22 -9.13 -14.98
N THR A 96 32.84 -8.11 -15.56
CA THR A 96 33.86 -7.29 -14.90
C THR A 96 33.64 -5.82 -15.21
N GLY A 97 33.45 -5.01 -14.17
CA GLY A 97 33.52 -3.55 -14.19
C GLY A 97 34.58 -3.11 -13.18
N ASP A 98 34.21 -2.29 -12.20
CA ASP A 98 35.09 -1.97 -11.07
C ASP A 98 35.31 -3.16 -10.14
N THR A 99 34.24 -3.93 -9.93
CA THR A 99 34.26 -5.26 -9.32
C THR A 99 33.90 -6.30 -10.38
N GLY A 100 33.99 -7.58 -10.03
CA GLY A 100 33.68 -8.66 -10.95
C GLY A 100 32.90 -9.79 -10.30
N THR A 101 32.10 -10.46 -11.10
CA THR A 101 31.35 -11.67 -10.72
C THR A 101 31.40 -12.70 -11.84
N THR A 102 31.12 -13.96 -11.52
CA THR A 102 31.00 -15.04 -12.50
C THR A 102 29.72 -15.80 -12.24
N LEU A 103 28.83 -15.80 -13.21
CA LEU A 103 27.60 -16.58 -13.22
C LEU A 103 27.93 -18.01 -13.63
N ARG A 104 27.46 -18.98 -12.85
CA ARG A 104 27.73 -20.41 -13.00
C ARG A 104 26.44 -21.19 -13.25
N ASP A 105 26.58 -22.40 -13.77
CA ASP A 105 25.45 -23.26 -14.17
C ASP A 105 24.48 -22.55 -15.15
N VAL A 106 25.04 -21.80 -16.10
CA VAL A 106 24.24 -21.06 -17.10
C VAL A 106 23.93 -21.96 -18.28
N TYR A 107 22.67 -22.04 -18.69
CA TYR A 107 22.28 -22.76 -19.90
C TYR A 107 21.91 -21.81 -21.04
N ALA A 108 22.27 -22.18 -22.26
CA ALA A 108 21.58 -21.70 -23.45
C ALA A 108 20.38 -22.64 -23.70
N GLY A 109 19.18 -22.09 -23.85
CA GLY A 109 17.96 -22.88 -23.93
C GLY A 109 16.75 -22.09 -24.42
N GLU A 110 15.54 -22.58 -24.18
CA GLU A 110 14.31 -21.82 -24.46
C GLU A 110 13.85 -21.10 -23.20
N VAL A 111 13.63 -19.78 -23.30
CA VAL A 111 13.15 -18.96 -22.18
C VAL A 111 11.73 -18.51 -22.44
N TRP A 112 10.84 -18.71 -21.47
CA TRP A 112 9.44 -18.33 -21.57
C TRP A 112 8.99 -17.54 -20.35
N LEU A 113 8.17 -16.52 -20.59
CA LEU A 113 7.41 -15.86 -19.53
C LEU A 113 6.09 -16.61 -19.34
N ALA A 114 5.85 -17.10 -18.13
CA ALA A 114 4.55 -17.60 -17.70
C ALA A 114 3.90 -16.53 -16.82
N SER A 115 2.75 -16.01 -17.24
CA SER A 115 2.11 -14.89 -16.55
C SER A 115 0.59 -14.90 -16.66
N GLY A 116 -0.06 -14.03 -15.90
CA GLY A 116 -1.50 -13.92 -15.79
C GLY A 116 -2.03 -14.32 -14.43
N GLN A 117 -3.28 -14.76 -14.39
CA GLN A 117 -4.05 -14.90 -13.16
C GLN A 117 -4.61 -16.31 -12.95
N SER A 118 -5.28 -16.52 -11.82
CA SER A 118 -5.93 -17.74 -11.33
C SER A 118 -5.18 -19.02 -11.66
N ASN A 119 -5.52 -19.69 -12.77
CA ASN A 119 -4.93 -20.98 -13.14
C ASN A 119 -3.44 -20.91 -13.47
N MET A 120 -2.89 -19.75 -13.85
CA MET A 120 -1.44 -19.64 -14.02
C MET A 120 -0.72 -19.78 -12.67
N GLU A 121 -1.29 -19.28 -11.56
CA GLU A 121 -0.73 -19.42 -10.21
C GLU A 121 -1.04 -20.79 -9.57
N TRP A 122 -1.90 -21.60 -10.20
CA TRP A 122 -2.35 -22.86 -9.61
C TRP A 122 -1.15 -23.79 -9.34
N PRO A 123 -0.88 -24.15 -8.07
CA PRO A 123 0.37 -24.82 -7.73
C PRO A 123 0.30 -26.30 -8.09
N LEU A 124 1.43 -26.88 -8.50
CA LEU A 124 1.54 -28.30 -8.87
C LEU A 124 1.01 -29.24 -7.79
N ARG A 125 1.25 -28.95 -6.50
CA ARG A 125 0.74 -29.78 -5.38
C ARG A 125 -0.79 -29.84 -5.30
N ALA A 126 -1.50 -28.90 -5.92
CA ALA A 126 -2.96 -28.81 -5.89
C ALA A 126 -3.63 -29.40 -7.14
N THR A 127 -2.88 -30.09 -8.01
CA THR A 127 -3.46 -30.84 -9.14
C THR A 127 -3.75 -32.29 -8.74
N ASP A 128 -4.62 -32.95 -9.51
CA ASP A 128 -4.97 -34.37 -9.30
C ASP A 128 -3.75 -35.30 -9.36
N THR A 129 -2.75 -34.95 -10.16
CA THR A 129 -1.50 -35.71 -10.36
C THR A 129 -0.32 -35.16 -9.53
N GLY A 130 -0.54 -34.11 -8.73
CA GLY A 130 0.54 -33.33 -8.11
C GLY A 130 1.53 -34.16 -7.31
N ALA A 131 1.06 -35.12 -6.51
CA ALA A 131 1.96 -36.00 -5.74
C ALA A 131 2.89 -36.85 -6.62
N GLN A 132 2.39 -37.32 -7.77
CA GLN A 132 3.18 -38.12 -8.72
C GLN A 132 4.16 -37.24 -9.49
N ASP A 133 3.70 -36.08 -9.97
CA ASP A 133 4.52 -35.14 -10.73
C ASP A 133 5.66 -34.57 -9.87
N ILE A 134 5.39 -34.22 -8.62
CA ILE A 134 6.41 -33.74 -7.66
C ILE A 134 7.46 -34.83 -7.42
N ALA A 135 7.03 -36.07 -7.15
CA ALA A 135 7.97 -37.17 -6.93
C ALA A 135 8.85 -37.46 -8.16
N ALA A 136 8.34 -37.21 -9.36
CA ALA A 136 9.05 -37.40 -10.63
C ALA A 136 9.82 -36.15 -11.11
N ALA A 137 9.78 -35.03 -10.37
CA ALA A 137 10.31 -33.74 -10.81
C ALA A 137 11.85 -33.63 -10.74
N ASP A 138 12.60 -34.66 -11.12
CA ASP A 138 14.07 -34.63 -11.24
C ASP A 138 14.47 -34.10 -12.63
N LEU A 139 14.33 -32.79 -12.84
CA LEU A 139 14.46 -32.13 -14.14
C LEU A 139 15.55 -31.04 -14.09
N PRO A 140 16.84 -31.42 -13.96
CA PRO A 140 17.93 -30.50 -13.67
C PRO A 140 18.35 -29.62 -14.86
N THR A 141 17.62 -29.58 -15.97
CA THR A 141 17.80 -28.61 -17.05
C THR A 141 16.59 -27.69 -17.24
N ILE A 142 15.55 -27.86 -16.41
CA ILE A 142 14.44 -26.92 -16.29
C ILE A 142 14.71 -26.02 -15.09
N ARG A 143 14.52 -24.72 -15.27
CA ARG A 143 14.80 -23.68 -14.28
C ARG A 143 13.61 -22.76 -14.14
N PHE A 144 13.26 -22.43 -12.91
CA PHE A 144 12.18 -21.47 -12.60
C PHE A 144 12.74 -20.24 -11.91
N PHE A 145 12.41 -19.07 -12.44
CA PHE A 145 12.57 -17.77 -11.79
C PHE A 145 11.16 -17.28 -11.40
N THR A 146 10.74 -17.55 -10.17
CA THR A 146 9.40 -17.18 -9.69
C THR A 146 9.45 -15.81 -9.03
N VAL A 147 8.75 -14.84 -9.62
CA VAL A 147 8.66 -13.47 -9.14
C VAL A 147 7.67 -13.41 -7.98
N PRO A 148 8.06 -12.87 -6.80
CA PRO A 148 7.14 -12.73 -5.69
C PRO A 148 5.96 -11.82 -6.02
N ASN A 149 4.80 -12.17 -5.46
CA ASN A 149 3.59 -11.35 -5.51
C ASN A 149 3.83 -10.01 -4.81
N THR A 150 3.93 -8.95 -5.61
CA THR A 150 4.24 -7.61 -5.13
C THR A 150 3.62 -6.58 -6.05
N ILE A 151 3.31 -5.41 -5.49
CA ILE A 151 2.69 -4.29 -6.21
C ILE A 151 3.60 -3.06 -6.14
N SER A 152 3.52 -2.21 -7.15
CA SER A 152 4.21 -0.93 -7.16
C SER A 152 3.51 0.07 -8.06
N LEU A 153 3.28 1.28 -7.57
CA LEU A 153 2.83 2.39 -8.43
C LEU A 153 3.96 2.92 -9.33
N HIS A 154 5.20 2.53 -9.07
CA HIS A 154 6.39 2.96 -9.80
C HIS A 154 7.09 1.75 -10.45
N PRO A 155 7.55 1.85 -11.71
CA PRO A 155 8.32 0.77 -12.33
C PRO A 155 9.54 0.40 -11.48
N ARG A 156 9.63 -0.87 -11.11
CA ARG A 156 10.74 -1.43 -10.34
C ARG A 156 11.85 -1.89 -11.28
N ILE A 157 13.06 -1.93 -10.74
CA ILE A 157 14.25 -2.46 -11.44
C ILE A 157 14.81 -3.72 -10.75
N ASP A 158 14.20 -4.11 -9.64
CA ASP A 158 14.58 -5.19 -8.76
C ASP A 158 13.45 -6.21 -8.61
N ALA A 159 13.83 -7.46 -8.34
CA ALA A 159 12.92 -8.54 -8.00
C ALA A 159 13.62 -9.48 -7.02
N ASP A 160 12.98 -9.79 -5.89
CA ASP A 160 13.53 -10.71 -4.88
C ASP A 160 13.25 -12.17 -5.27
N ALA A 161 13.91 -12.60 -6.35
CA ALA A 161 13.73 -13.90 -6.95
C ALA A 161 15.09 -14.50 -7.33
N ARG A 162 15.12 -15.83 -7.46
CA ARG A 162 16.31 -16.57 -7.89
C ARG A 162 15.90 -17.71 -8.82
N TRP A 163 16.81 -18.11 -9.68
CA TRP A 163 16.64 -19.32 -10.46
C TRP A 163 16.68 -20.54 -9.54
N THR A 164 15.71 -21.42 -9.72
CA THR A 164 15.56 -22.67 -8.95
C THR A 164 15.61 -23.85 -9.90
N ILE A 165 16.34 -24.88 -9.49
CA ILE A 165 16.38 -26.17 -10.15
C ILE A 165 15.07 -26.89 -9.86
N VAL A 166 14.43 -27.47 -10.87
CA VAL A 166 13.25 -28.32 -10.67
C VAL A 166 13.71 -29.66 -10.08
N SER A 167 13.31 -29.90 -8.84
CA SER A 167 13.52 -31.13 -8.06
C SER A 167 12.24 -31.47 -7.30
N PRO A 168 12.09 -32.68 -6.73
CA PRO A 168 10.96 -33.01 -5.86
C PRO A 168 10.79 -32.04 -4.68
N GLU A 169 11.87 -31.43 -4.19
CA GLU A 169 11.87 -30.47 -3.08
C GLU A 169 11.37 -29.08 -3.49
N THR A 170 11.53 -28.69 -4.76
CA THR A 170 11.19 -27.33 -5.25
C THR A 170 9.88 -27.30 -6.06
N ALA A 171 9.46 -28.44 -6.62
CA ALA A 171 8.38 -28.49 -7.60
C ALA A 171 6.98 -28.19 -7.03
N ALA A 172 6.74 -28.42 -5.74
CA ALA A 172 5.40 -28.41 -5.15
C ALA A 172 4.62 -27.09 -5.35
N ASN A 173 5.32 -25.96 -5.40
CA ASN A 173 4.71 -24.64 -5.47
C ASN A 173 4.89 -23.96 -6.84
N LEU A 174 5.47 -24.65 -7.82
CA LEU A 174 5.57 -24.13 -9.18
C LEU A 174 4.16 -24.08 -9.80
N SER A 175 3.95 -23.11 -10.70
CA SER A 175 2.78 -23.10 -11.59
C SER A 175 2.67 -24.45 -12.31
N ALA A 176 1.54 -25.14 -12.13
CA ALA A 176 1.30 -26.43 -12.75
C ALA A 176 1.30 -26.31 -14.29
N VAL A 177 0.64 -25.27 -14.80
CA VAL A 177 0.58 -24.97 -16.25
C VAL A 177 1.99 -24.78 -16.79
N ALA A 178 2.80 -23.94 -16.15
CA ALA A 178 4.15 -23.67 -16.61
C ALA A 178 5.08 -24.88 -16.46
N TYR A 179 4.94 -25.68 -15.39
CA TYR A 179 5.70 -26.91 -15.18
C TYR A 179 5.47 -27.92 -16.32
N HIS A 180 4.20 -28.24 -16.62
CA HIS A 180 3.88 -29.18 -17.69
C HIS A 180 4.26 -28.64 -19.07
N PHE A 181 4.09 -27.33 -19.31
CA PHE A 181 4.57 -26.70 -20.53
C PHE A 181 6.08 -26.84 -20.70
N ALA A 182 6.86 -26.50 -19.67
CA ALA A 182 8.32 -26.59 -19.68
C ALA A 182 8.80 -28.02 -19.92
N ARG A 183 8.17 -28.99 -19.24
CA ARG A 183 8.46 -30.42 -19.39
C ARG A 183 8.15 -30.94 -20.80
N GLY A 184 7.05 -30.47 -21.40
CA GLY A 184 6.67 -30.82 -22.77
C GLY A 184 7.66 -30.26 -23.81
N ILE A 185 8.07 -28.99 -23.70
CA ILE A 185 8.96 -28.36 -24.68
C ILE A 185 10.43 -28.73 -24.49
N SER A 186 10.85 -29.15 -23.29
CA SER A 186 12.23 -29.60 -23.04
C SER A 186 12.56 -30.90 -23.77
N GLY A 187 11.54 -31.63 -24.22
CA GLY A 187 11.69 -32.94 -24.86
C GLY A 187 11.83 -34.10 -23.88
N PHE A 188 11.73 -33.86 -22.56
CA PHE A 188 11.86 -34.89 -21.52
C PHE A 188 10.86 -36.03 -21.69
N ASP A 189 9.61 -35.70 -22.06
CA ASP A 189 8.53 -36.68 -22.26
C ASP A 189 8.52 -37.32 -23.66
N SER A 190 9.50 -37.00 -24.52
CA SER A 190 9.47 -37.45 -25.91
C SER A 190 10.35 -38.69 -26.12
N ASP A 191 9.84 -39.67 -26.87
CA ASP A 191 10.62 -40.79 -27.45
C ASP A 191 11.74 -40.31 -28.41
N ARG A 192 11.92 -38.99 -28.57
CA ARG A 192 13.02 -38.38 -29.32
C ARG A 192 14.28 -38.47 -28.47
N ALA A 193 14.88 -39.65 -28.47
CA ALA A 193 16.21 -39.88 -27.94
C ALA A 193 17.19 -38.82 -28.49
N GLY A 194 17.57 -37.83 -27.67
CA GLY A 194 18.78 -37.03 -27.87
C GLY A 194 18.66 -35.52 -28.03
N LEU A 195 17.51 -34.87 -27.87
CA LEU A 195 17.43 -33.39 -27.88
C LEU A 195 16.69 -32.86 -26.64
N THR A 196 17.27 -33.08 -25.47
CA THR A 196 16.87 -32.39 -24.24
C THR A 196 17.31 -30.93 -24.32
N VAL A 197 16.36 -30.00 -24.47
CA VAL A 197 16.64 -28.56 -24.52
C VAL A 197 16.47 -27.99 -23.11
N PRO A 198 17.45 -27.26 -22.54
CA PRO A 198 17.25 -26.55 -21.29
C PRO A 198 16.12 -25.52 -21.40
N VAL A 199 15.30 -25.40 -20.36
CA VAL A 199 14.14 -24.50 -20.36
C VAL A 199 14.20 -23.60 -19.14
N GLY A 200 14.14 -22.29 -19.37
CA GLY A 200 13.93 -21.29 -18.33
C GLY A 200 12.49 -20.79 -18.33
N ILE A 201 11.78 -20.95 -17.23
CA ILE A 201 10.49 -20.30 -16.99
C ILE A 201 10.70 -19.12 -16.06
N ILE A 202 10.31 -17.94 -16.53
CA ILE A 202 10.11 -16.77 -15.67
C ILE A 202 8.62 -16.77 -15.33
N ALA A 203 8.29 -17.06 -14.07
CA ALA A 203 6.91 -17.15 -13.58
C ALA A 203 6.56 -15.84 -12.86
N ALA A 204 5.63 -15.07 -13.43
CA ALA A 204 5.12 -13.82 -12.89
C ALA A 204 3.60 -13.87 -12.96
N ASP A 205 2.99 -14.58 -12.02
CA ASP A 205 1.57 -14.93 -12.01
C ASP A 205 0.95 -14.68 -10.63
N TRP A 206 -0.30 -14.21 -10.60
CA TRP A 206 -1.02 -13.94 -9.36
C TRP A 206 -2.54 -14.08 -9.54
N GLY A 207 -3.14 -15.00 -8.79
CA GLY A 207 -4.58 -15.28 -8.71
C GLY A 207 -5.47 -14.09 -8.39
N GLY A 208 -6.64 -14.02 -9.04
CA GLY A 208 -7.68 -13.03 -8.73
C GLY A 208 -7.32 -11.60 -9.16
N THR A 209 -6.49 -11.49 -10.20
CA THR A 209 -6.01 -10.21 -10.73
C THR A 209 -6.65 -9.87 -12.08
N ARG A 210 -6.95 -8.59 -12.29
CA ARG A 210 -7.49 -8.06 -13.54
C ARG A 210 -6.38 -7.72 -14.53
N ILE A 211 -6.72 -7.77 -15.82
CA ILE A 211 -5.74 -7.59 -16.90
C ILE A 211 -5.08 -6.21 -16.88
N GLU A 212 -5.81 -5.15 -16.52
CA GLU A 212 -5.28 -3.79 -16.46
C GLU A 212 -4.14 -3.61 -15.43
N ALA A 213 -4.08 -4.45 -14.39
CA ALA A 213 -2.98 -4.43 -13.42
C ALA A 213 -1.65 -4.90 -14.02
N TRP A 214 -1.71 -5.74 -15.06
CA TRP A 214 -0.56 -6.33 -15.76
C TRP A 214 -0.10 -5.54 -16.98
N MET A 215 -0.78 -4.46 -17.33
CA MET A 215 -0.45 -3.61 -18.47
C MET A 215 0.35 -2.39 -18.02
N ASP A 216 1.32 -1.96 -18.83
CA ASP A 216 1.94 -0.66 -18.61
C ASP A 216 0.97 0.49 -18.92
N ALA A 217 1.31 1.70 -18.45
CA ALA A 217 0.45 2.87 -18.63
C ALA A 217 0.27 3.24 -20.11
N GLU A 218 1.26 2.99 -20.97
CA GLU A 218 1.21 3.31 -22.39
C GLU A 218 0.22 2.39 -23.12
N ALA A 219 0.34 1.08 -22.93
CA ALA A 219 -0.56 0.07 -23.46
C ALA A 219 -2.00 0.27 -22.97
N LEU A 220 -2.18 0.58 -21.67
CA LEU A 220 -3.52 0.82 -21.11
C LEU A 220 -4.15 2.11 -21.63
N SER A 221 -3.35 3.13 -21.97
CA SER A 221 -3.83 4.40 -22.52
C SER A 221 -4.51 4.26 -23.88
N ALA A 222 -4.31 3.14 -24.59
CA ALA A 222 -5.03 2.82 -25.81
C ALA A 222 -6.54 2.62 -25.59
N PHE A 223 -6.99 2.47 -24.34
CA PHE A 223 -8.38 2.23 -23.96
C PHE A 223 -8.94 3.44 -23.21
N GLU A 224 -9.78 4.23 -23.88
CA GLU A 224 -10.34 5.48 -23.32
C GLU A 224 -11.07 5.28 -21.98
N ALA A 225 -11.69 4.11 -21.78
CA ALA A 225 -12.36 3.75 -20.53
C ALA A 225 -11.45 3.82 -19.28
N TYR A 226 -10.13 3.68 -19.45
CA TYR A 226 -9.16 3.70 -18.36
C TYR A 226 -8.49 5.08 -18.15
N ALA A 227 -8.84 6.11 -18.92
CA ALA A 227 -8.23 7.43 -18.79
C ALA A 227 -8.38 8.03 -17.38
N GLY A 228 -9.56 7.86 -16.76
CA GLY A 228 -9.83 8.32 -15.39
C GLY A 228 -9.04 7.56 -14.32
N GLU A 229 -8.90 6.24 -14.49
CA GLU A 229 -8.11 5.40 -13.59
C GLU A 229 -6.61 5.72 -13.70
N LEU A 230 -6.09 5.85 -14.92
CA LEU A 230 -4.71 6.26 -15.18
C LEU A 230 -4.39 7.63 -14.58
N HIS A 231 -5.31 8.61 -14.72
CA HIS A 231 -5.16 9.91 -14.08
C HIS A 231 -5.09 9.79 -12.55
N THR A 232 -5.97 8.97 -11.98
CA THR A 232 -5.99 8.72 -10.53
C THR A 232 -4.68 8.07 -10.07
N ILE A 233 -4.19 7.05 -10.76
CA ILE A 233 -2.91 6.38 -10.46
C ILE A 233 -1.75 7.37 -10.50
N GLU A 234 -1.71 8.26 -11.49
CA GLU A 234 -0.68 9.28 -11.57
C GLU A 234 -0.68 10.20 -10.35
N LEU A 235 -1.86 10.59 -9.85
CA LEU A 235 -1.97 11.35 -8.61
C LEU A 235 -1.58 10.53 -7.37
N LEU A 236 -1.78 9.20 -7.37
CA LEU A 236 -1.36 8.34 -6.26
C LEU A 236 0.15 8.14 -6.18
N LYS A 237 0.90 8.34 -7.28
CA LYS A 237 2.36 8.20 -7.32
C LYS A 237 3.09 9.26 -6.49
N ASP A 238 2.54 10.47 -6.43
CA ASP A 238 3.10 11.58 -5.65
C ASP A 238 2.49 11.62 -4.23
N PRO A 239 3.31 11.47 -3.16
CA PRO A 239 2.84 11.60 -1.79
C PRO A 239 2.06 12.89 -1.49
N ALA A 240 2.39 14.00 -2.16
CA ALA A 240 1.76 15.31 -1.95
C ALA A 240 0.30 15.35 -2.45
N THR A 241 -0.01 14.67 -3.55
CA THR A 241 -1.38 14.58 -4.10
C THR A 241 -2.14 13.38 -3.55
N ARG A 242 -1.44 12.29 -3.18
CA ARG A 242 -2.06 11.10 -2.60
C ARG A 242 -2.75 11.39 -1.26
N ALA A 243 -2.09 12.07 -0.33
CA ALA A 243 -2.64 12.25 1.02
C ALA A 243 -3.98 13.03 1.05
N PRO A 244 -4.13 14.16 0.31
CA PRO A 244 -5.41 14.85 0.19
C PRO A 244 -6.50 13.99 -0.47
N LEU A 245 -6.19 13.25 -1.53
CA LEU A 245 -7.16 12.37 -2.20
C LEU A 245 -7.74 11.30 -1.28
N MET A 246 -6.92 10.75 -0.38
CA MET A 246 -7.39 9.78 0.61
C MET A 246 -8.26 10.45 1.70
N ALA A 247 -7.85 11.64 2.17
CA ALA A 247 -8.52 12.36 3.25
C ALA A 247 -9.87 12.99 2.85
N ASP A 248 -9.94 13.57 1.64
CA ASP A 248 -11.15 14.21 1.12
C ASP A 248 -12.28 13.20 0.88
N ALA A 249 -11.93 11.98 0.44
CA ALA A 249 -12.87 10.90 0.28
C ALA A 249 -13.53 10.53 1.62
N GLU A 250 -12.72 10.26 2.65
CA GLU A 250 -13.23 9.89 3.98
C GLU A 250 -14.13 10.97 4.57
N GLN A 251 -13.71 12.25 4.52
CA GLN A 251 -14.50 13.35 5.04
C GLN A 251 -15.82 13.55 4.26
N ALA A 252 -15.80 13.40 2.93
CA ALA A 252 -17.00 13.52 2.11
C ALA A 252 -18.05 12.44 2.45
N TRP A 253 -17.63 11.22 2.74
CA TRP A 253 -18.56 10.17 3.18
C TRP A 253 -19.16 10.48 4.55
N TRP A 254 -18.36 10.90 5.53
CA TRP A 254 -18.87 11.31 6.84
C TRP A 254 -19.84 12.50 6.77
N ASN A 255 -19.61 13.45 5.86
CA ASN A 255 -20.53 14.56 5.63
C ASN A 255 -21.84 14.09 4.98
N ARG A 256 -21.77 13.09 4.08
CA ARG A 256 -22.96 12.52 3.42
C ARG A 256 -23.89 11.80 4.40
N LEU A 257 -23.39 11.32 5.54
CA LEU A 257 -24.22 10.61 6.52
C LEU A 257 -25.38 11.46 7.07
N ASP A 258 -25.24 12.79 7.10
CA ASP A 258 -26.29 13.69 7.56
C ASP A 258 -27.31 14.07 6.48
N SER A 259 -27.07 13.70 5.21
CA SER A 259 -27.99 13.96 4.09
C SER A 259 -28.81 12.73 3.67
N LEU A 260 -28.67 11.60 4.38
CA LEU A 260 -29.43 10.38 4.12
C LEU A 260 -30.92 10.53 4.51
N ALA A 261 -31.75 9.55 4.14
CA ALA A 261 -33.13 9.51 4.60
C ALA A 261 -33.22 9.19 6.11
N GLY A 262 -34.21 9.76 6.81
CA GLY A 262 -34.39 9.55 8.26
C GLY A 262 -33.52 10.46 9.15
N GLN A 263 -32.88 11.47 8.56
CA GLN A 263 -32.01 12.41 9.25
C GLN A 263 -32.81 13.56 9.91
N PRO A 264 -32.31 14.14 11.02
CA PRO A 264 -33.04 15.14 11.80
C PRO A 264 -33.27 16.48 11.07
N GLY A 265 -32.68 16.67 9.89
CA GLY A 265 -32.72 17.91 9.13
C GLY A 265 -31.54 18.85 9.44
N ASP A 266 -31.47 19.95 8.69
CA ASP A 266 -30.39 20.92 8.80
C ASP A 266 -30.35 21.56 10.19
N GLY A 267 -29.13 21.78 10.70
CA GLY A 267 -28.94 22.49 11.95
C GLY A 267 -29.20 21.68 13.23
N TRP A 268 -29.37 20.35 13.14
CA TRP A 268 -29.51 19.46 14.30
C TRP A 268 -28.35 19.50 15.30
N THR A 269 -27.24 20.15 14.97
CA THR A 269 -26.10 20.34 15.87
C THR A 269 -26.14 21.68 16.62
N THR A 270 -27.09 22.56 16.28
CA THR A 270 -27.21 23.90 16.83
C THR A 270 -28.09 23.95 18.08
N LEU A 271 -27.96 25.02 18.86
CA LEU A 271 -28.74 25.22 20.08
C LEU A 271 -30.24 25.37 19.83
N GLY A 272 -30.64 26.02 18.74
CA GLY A 272 -32.04 26.33 18.45
C GLY A 272 -32.85 25.21 17.81
N PHE A 273 -32.27 24.01 17.64
CA PHE A 273 -32.95 22.87 17.04
C PHE A 273 -33.97 22.25 17.99
N ASP A 274 -35.18 21.99 17.49
CA ASP A 274 -36.26 21.33 18.24
C ASP A 274 -36.11 19.81 18.19
N ASP A 275 -35.62 19.23 19.30
CA ASP A 275 -35.47 17.80 19.51
C ASP A 275 -36.57 17.22 20.42
N SER A 276 -37.68 17.93 20.64
CA SER A 276 -38.76 17.48 21.53
C SER A 276 -39.41 16.16 21.08
N GLY A 277 -39.37 15.86 19.78
CA GLY A 277 -39.83 14.60 19.19
C GLY A 277 -38.84 13.44 19.30
N TRP A 278 -37.65 13.66 19.85
CA TRP A 278 -36.64 12.61 20.02
C TRP A 278 -36.92 11.78 21.28
N GLY A 279 -36.52 10.50 21.24
CA GLY A 279 -36.58 9.61 22.39
C GLY A 279 -35.62 10.05 23.50
N THR A 280 -35.71 9.44 24.69
CA THR A 280 -34.81 9.71 25.82
C THR A 280 -34.07 8.45 26.24
N MET A 281 -32.82 8.61 26.68
CA MET A 281 -31.98 7.54 27.19
C MET A 281 -31.06 8.06 28.30
N ASP A 282 -30.95 7.34 29.40
CA ASP A 282 -29.93 7.61 30.42
C ASP A 282 -28.57 7.09 29.94
N LEU A 283 -27.59 7.99 29.83
CA LEU A 283 -26.22 7.67 29.45
C LEU A 283 -25.25 7.95 30.61
N PRO A 284 -24.14 7.22 30.73
CA PRO A 284 -23.66 6.20 29.81
C PRO A 284 -24.42 4.87 29.95
N ALA A 285 -24.69 4.22 28.82
CA ALA A 285 -25.32 2.91 28.74
C ALA A 285 -25.09 2.30 27.35
N SER A 286 -25.19 0.98 27.28
CA SER A 286 -25.45 0.29 26.01
C SER A 286 -26.85 0.64 25.53
N TRP A 287 -27.04 0.65 24.22
CA TRP A 287 -28.34 0.95 23.65
C TRP A 287 -29.38 -0.08 24.08
N THR A 288 -30.60 0.40 24.35
CA THR A 288 -31.70 -0.42 24.87
C THR A 288 -32.94 -0.27 23.99
N GLY A 289 -33.98 -1.08 24.26
CA GLY A 289 -35.23 -1.00 23.51
C GLY A 289 -35.06 -1.33 22.04
N ASP A 290 -35.54 -0.46 21.16
CA ASP A 290 -35.49 -0.63 19.71
C ASP A 290 -34.08 -0.47 19.10
N LEU A 291 -33.12 0.00 19.90
CA LEU A 291 -31.72 0.15 19.53
C LEU A 291 -30.81 -1.00 20.02
N ALA A 292 -31.32 -1.92 20.85
CA ALA A 292 -30.48 -2.94 21.50
C ALA A 292 -29.74 -3.89 20.53
N ASN A 293 -30.26 -4.05 19.31
CA ASN A 293 -29.64 -4.84 18.22
C ASN A 293 -29.52 -4.00 16.94
N PHE A 294 -29.40 -2.68 17.06
CA PHE A 294 -29.35 -1.79 15.92
C PHE A 294 -27.91 -1.44 15.58
N ASP A 295 -27.43 -1.94 14.44
CA ASP A 295 -26.17 -1.48 13.86
C ASP A 295 -26.47 -0.29 12.92
N GLY A 296 -25.89 0.87 13.19
CA GLY A 296 -26.19 2.07 12.42
C GLY A 296 -25.81 3.36 13.11
N ILE A 297 -26.39 4.45 12.62
CA ILE A 297 -26.13 5.78 13.15
C ILE A 297 -27.18 6.14 14.20
N VAL A 298 -26.74 6.50 15.40
CA VAL A 298 -27.60 7.07 16.43
C VAL A 298 -27.08 8.45 16.82
N ARG A 299 -27.98 9.42 16.91
CA ARG A 299 -27.66 10.80 17.29
C ARG A 299 -28.14 11.06 18.70
N PHE A 300 -27.33 11.77 19.46
CA PHE A 300 -27.61 12.16 20.82
C PHE A 300 -27.51 13.68 20.96
N ARG A 301 -28.42 14.26 21.74
CA ARG A 301 -28.43 15.69 22.07
C ARG A 301 -28.66 15.89 23.56
N ARG A 302 -27.93 16.85 24.13
CA ARG A 302 -28.14 17.33 25.50
C ARG A 302 -27.82 18.80 25.60
N THR A 303 -28.70 19.54 26.27
CA THR A 303 -28.46 20.94 26.63
C THR A 303 -27.93 21.01 28.06
N VAL A 304 -26.88 21.80 28.26
CA VAL A 304 -26.30 22.07 29.57
C VAL A 304 -26.25 23.58 29.81
N GLU A 305 -26.47 23.98 31.06
CA GLU A 305 -26.31 25.37 31.51
C GLU A 305 -24.88 25.60 31.99
N LEU A 306 -24.16 26.51 31.33
CA LEU A 306 -22.79 26.87 31.68
C LEU A 306 -22.75 28.18 32.49
N PRO A 307 -21.91 28.26 33.53
CA PRO A 307 -21.79 29.48 34.31
C PRO A 307 -21.14 30.61 33.49
N PRO A 308 -21.41 31.89 33.81
CA PRO A 308 -20.80 33.04 33.11
C PRO A 308 -19.28 33.01 33.03
N ALA A 309 -18.60 32.36 33.99
CA ALA A 309 -17.15 32.25 34.02
C ALA A 309 -16.56 31.45 32.85
N TRP A 310 -17.36 30.62 32.18
CA TRP A 310 -16.92 29.77 31.07
C TRP A 310 -17.06 30.42 29.69
N ASP A 311 -17.72 31.58 29.63
CA ASP A 311 -18.02 32.25 28.36
C ASP A 311 -16.76 32.49 27.52
N GLY A 312 -16.77 31.98 26.29
CA GLY A 312 -15.68 32.10 25.33
C GLY A 312 -14.39 31.34 25.69
N ARG A 313 -14.34 30.59 26.81
CA ARG A 313 -13.13 29.86 27.21
C ARG A 313 -12.93 28.59 26.38
N PRO A 314 -11.67 28.16 26.18
CA PRO A 314 -11.40 26.80 25.73
C PRO A 314 -11.81 25.79 26.79
N GLY A 315 -12.05 24.56 26.37
CA GLY A 315 -12.56 23.49 27.23
C GLY A 315 -12.15 22.11 26.76
N VAL A 316 -12.64 21.11 27.47
CA VAL A 316 -12.47 19.70 27.15
C VAL A 316 -13.80 19.02 27.35
N ILE A 317 -14.21 18.20 26.38
CA ILE A 317 -15.34 17.28 26.53
C ILE A 317 -14.84 15.85 26.61
N GLU A 318 -15.36 15.11 27.59
CA GLU A 318 -15.13 13.69 27.80
C GLU A 318 -16.48 12.98 27.81
N LEU A 319 -16.63 11.91 27.01
CA LEU A 319 -17.90 11.18 26.83
C LEU A 319 -17.82 9.70 27.24
N GLY A 320 -16.68 9.25 27.74
CA GLY A 320 -16.42 7.81 27.92
C GLY A 320 -16.28 7.08 26.58
N PRO A 321 -16.18 5.73 26.59
CA PRO A 321 -16.14 4.94 25.38
C PRO A 321 -17.44 5.03 24.57
N ILE A 322 -17.29 5.17 23.25
CA ILE A 322 -18.40 5.13 22.29
C ILE A 322 -18.12 4.00 21.32
N ASP A 323 -19.13 3.17 21.10
CA ASP A 323 -19.07 2.01 20.22
C ASP A 323 -19.74 2.34 18.87
N ASP A 324 -19.08 2.28 17.71
CA ASP A 324 -17.63 2.07 17.47
C ASP A 324 -16.90 3.39 17.25
N ARG A 325 -17.58 4.31 16.55
CA ARG A 325 -17.03 5.55 15.98
C ARG A 325 -17.95 6.72 16.31
N ASP A 326 -17.42 7.93 16.32
CA ASP A 326 -18.20 9.11 16.67
C ASP A 326 -17.73 10.43 16.06
N ASP A 327 -18.63 11.40 16.06
CA ASP A 327 -18.38 12.83 15.86
C ASP A 327 -19.14 13.66 16.91
N VAL A 328 -18.53 14.77 17.34
CA VAL A 328 -19.05 15.65 18.38
C VAL A 328 -19.13 17.10 17.89
N TRP A 329 -20.26 17.74 18.18
CA TRP A 329 -20.47 19.17 17.96
C TRP A 329 -20.93 19.85 19.25
N ILE A 330 -20.55 21.12 19.39
CA ILE A 330 -21.09 22.01 20.43
C ILE A 330 -21.56 23.30 19.76
N ASN A 331 -22.83 23.66 19.96
CA ASN A 331 -23.45 24.86 19.38
C ASN A 331 -23.30 24.98 17.85
N GLY A 332 -23.30 23.86 17.14
CA GLY A 332 -23.11 23.77 15.70
C GLY A 332 -21.66 23.68 15.24
N THR A 333 -20.69 23.93 16.13
CA THR A 333 -19.25 23.82 15.82
C THR A 333 -18.77 22.39 15.99
N TYR A 334 -18.14 21.83 14.96
CA TYR A 334 -17.48 20.51 15.04
C TYR A 334 -16.28 20.57 15.98
N ILE A 335 -16.21 19.67 16.95
CA ILE A 335 -15.17 19.62 17.98
C ILE A 335 -14.13 18.54 17.65
N GLY A 336 -14.59 17.36 17.23
CA GLY A 336 -13.73 16.23 16.98
C GLY A 336 -14.54 14.94 16.82
N GLY A 337 -13.83 13.86 16.56
CA GLY A 337 -14.43 12.55 16.35
C GLY A 337 -13.38 11.46 16.36
N THR A 338 -13.80 10.21 16.60
CA THR A 338 -12.96 9.02 16.46
C THR A 338 -13.58 8.12 15.43
N ARG A 339 -13.03 8.17 14.21
CA ARG A 339 -13.61 7.56 13.00
C ARG A 339 -12.92 6.27 12.54
N ARG A 340 -12.05 5.71 13.39
CA ARG A 340 -11.26 4.50 13.09
C ARG A 340 -11.88 3.25 13.70
N ASP A 341 -11.61 2.11 13.08
CA ASP A 341 -12.01 0.80 13.60
C ASP A 341 -11.27 0.39 14.87
N GLY A 342 -11.89 -0.51 15.63
CA GLY A 342 -11.34 -1.06 16.86
C GLY A 342 -11.29 -0.07 18.03
N ALA A 343 -11.95 1.09 17.90
CA ALA A 343 -11.98 2.12 18.93
C ALA A 343 -13.14 1.97 19.94
N TRP A 344 -13.95 0.91 19.88
CA TRP A 344 -15.14 0.70 20.71
C TRP A 344 -14.93 0.83 22.24
N GLN A 345 -13.74 0.55 22.77
CA GLN A 345 -13.41 0.75 24.20
C GLN A 345 -12.63 2.03 24.52
N VAL A 346 -12.30 2.85 23.53
CA VAL A 346 -11.46 4.04 23.74
C VAL A 346 -12.30 5.15 24.35
N ALA A 347 -11.96 5.65 25.54
CA ALA A 347 -12.66 6.81 26.10
C ALA A 347 -12.47 8.05 25.21
N ARG A 348 -13.58 8.73 24.85
CA ARG A 348 -13.54 9.93 24.01
C ARG A 348 -13.18 11.15 24.82
N ARG A 349 -12.20 11.91 24.32
CA ARG A 349 -11.74 13.18 24.88
C ARG A 349 -11.36 14.12 23.74
N TYR A 350 -12.02 15.27 23.66
CA TYR A 350 -11.77 16.27 22.62
C TYR A 350 -11.54 17.65 23.23
N GLU A 351 -10.54 18.37 22.70
CA GLU A 351 -10.26 19.76 23.06
C GLU A 351 -11.26 20.69 22.36
N ILE A 352 -11.81 21.64 23.09
CA ILE A 352 -12.79 22.61 22.61
C ILE A 352 -12.08 23.96 22.43
N PRO A 353 -12.09 24.52 21.21
CA PRO A 353 -11.52 25.84 20.97
C PRO A 353 -12.20 26.94 21.77
N ALA A 354 -11.45 28.00 22.08
CA ALA A 354 -12.00 29.22 22.64
C ALA A 354 -13.09 29.81 21.72
N GLY A 355 -14.11 30.43 22.31
CA GLY A 355 -15.25 31.03 21.61
C GLY A 355 -16.40 30.08 21.28
N VAL A 356 -16.26 28.77 21.51
CA VAL A 356 -17.35 27.80 21.26
C VAL A 356 -18.34 27.73 22.42
N LEU A 357 -17.82 27.67 23.65
CA LEU A 357 -18.62 27.64 24.88
C LEU A 357 -19.19 29.03 25.16
N ARG A 358 -20.46 29.08 25.58
CA ARG A 358 -21.17 30.32 25.89
C ARG A 358 -21.72 30.29 27.31
N ALA A 359 -21.84 31.44 27.97
CA ALA A 359 -22.62 31.52 29.21
C ALA A 359 -24.09 31.11 28.96
N GLY A 360 -24.68 30.35 29.88
CA GLY A 360 -26.04 29.85 29.76
C GLY A 360 -26.15 28.56 28.92
N PRO A 361 -27.22 28.37 28.14
CA PRO A 361 -27.50 27.10 27.48
C PRO A 361 -26.54 26.80 26.33
N ASN A 362 -26.01 25.57 26.32
CA ASN A 362 -25.16 25.04 25.26
C ASN A 362 -25.67 23.68 24.83
N ALA A 363 -25.75 23.44 23.51
CA ALA A 363 -26.14 22.15 22.96
C ALA A 363 -24.91 21.31 22.66
N ILE A 364 -24.86 20.12 23.23
CA ILE A 364 -23.86 19.08 22.95
C ILE A 364 -24.54 18.02 22.09
N CYS A 365 -23.95 17.75 20.93
CA CYS A 365 -24.50 16.83 19.95
C CYS A 365 -23.45 15.77 19.62
N VAL A 366 -23.85 14.50 19.65
CA VAL A 366 -22.98 13.36 19.36
C VAL A 366 -23.63 12.53 18.27
N ARG A 367 -22.89 12.19 17.23
CA ARG A 367 -23.26 11.14 16.28
C ARG A 367 -22.41 9.92 16.62
N ALA A 368 -23.05 8.84 17.05
CA ALA A 368 -22.43 7.53 17.21
C ALA A 368 -22.73 6.69 15.97
N TYR A 369 -21.73 5.97 15.49
CA TYR A 369 -21.84 5.02 14.40
C TYR A 369 -21.32 3.67 14.86
N ASP A 370 -22.26 2.75 15.09
CA ASP A 370 -22.01 1.36 15.44
C ASP A 370 -21.97 0.51 14.17
N THR A 371 -20.90 -0.26 13.99
CA THR A 371 -20.69 -1.09 12.80
C THR A 371 -21.08 -2.54 13.01
N GLY A 372 -21.34 -2.94 14.25
CA GLY A 372 -21.75 -4.29 14.58
C GLY A 372 -21.65 -4.61 16.07
N GLY A 373 -22.67 -5.26 16.63
CA GLY A 373 -22.60 -5.81 17.98
C GLY A 373 -23.40 -4.98 18.98
N LEU A 374 -22.75 -4.56 20.08
CA LEU A 374 -23.42 -3.78 21.13
C LEU A 374 -23.10 -2.30 21.00
N GLY A 375 -23.97 -1.52 20.34
CA GLY A 375 -23.87 -0.07 20.32
C GLY A 375 -24.03 0.59 21.70
N GLY A 376 -23.42 1.75 21.89
CA GLY A 376 -23.54 2.46 23.16
C GLY A 376 -22.56 3.61 23.36
N ILE A 377 -22.90 4.45 24.34
CA ILE A 377 -21.93 5.29 25.04
C ILE A 377 -21.66 4.56 26.37
N ASN A 378 -20.73 3.60 26.33
CA ASN A 378 -20.59 2.47 27.25
C ASN A 378 -19.69 2.75 28.48
N GLY A 379 -19.49 4.02 28.84
CA GLY A 379 -18.59 4.43 29.93
C GLY A 379 -19.17 4.37 31.34
N GLN A 380 -18.39 4.89 32.29
CA GLN A 380 -18.85 5.18 33.65
C GLN A 380 -19.31 6.65 33.75
N PRO A 381 -20.28 7.00 34.61
CA PRO A 381 -20.78 8.37 34.74
C PRO A 381 -19.68 9.43 34.95
N ALA A 382 -18.61 9.10 35.68
CA ALA A 382 -17.48 10.01 35.93
C ALA A 382 -16.62 10.32 34.68
N GLN A 383 -16.76 9.54 33.61
CA GLN A 383 -16.08 9.72 32.33
C GLN A 383 -16.87 10.60 31.36
N MET A 384 -18.13 10.94 31.70
CA MET A 384 -18.97 11.86 30.93
C MET A 384 -18.97 13.23 31.61
N ARG A 385 -18.13 14.15 31.13
CA ARG A 385 -18.01 15.50 31.71
C ARG A 385 -17.55 16.53 30.68
N LEU A 386 -17.97 17.77 30.92
CA LEU A 386 -17.45 18.96 30.25
C LEU A 386 -16.64 19.75 31.27
N ALA A 387 -15.46 20.23 30.91
CA ALA A 387 -14.62 21.04 31.77
C ALA A 387 -14.05 22.23 30.99
N PRO A 388 -13.82 23.39 31.65
CA PRO A 388 -13.04 24.46 31.04
C PRO A 388 -11.56 24.06 31.09
N GLN A 389 -10.76 24.50 30.14
CA GLN A 389 -9.33 24.26 30.23
C GLN A 389 -8.75 25.10 31.36
N GLU A 390 -8.01 24.49 32.29
CA GLU A 390 -7.41 25.21 33.41
C GLU A 390 -6.38 26.23 32.89
N ALA A 391 -6.60 27.51 33.16
CA ALA A 391 -5.55 28.52 33.02
C ALA A 391 -4.67 28.50 34.28
N ALA A 392 -3.36 28.67 34.11
CA ALA A 392 -2.43 28.74 35.25
C ALA A 392 -2.88 29.85 36.23
N GLY A 393 -3.12 29.48 37.50
CA GLY A 393 -3.57 30.41 38.55
C GLY A 393 -5.08 30.60 38.68
N SER A 394 -5.91 29.77 38.04
CA SER A 394 -7.37 29.82 38.19
C SER A 394 -7.83 29.32 39.57
N ASP A 395 -8.89 29.91 40.11
CA ASP A 395 -9.55 29.43 41.33
C ASP A 395 -10.26 28.08 41.08
N PRO A 396 -9.89 26.98 41.78
CA PRO A 396 -10.51 25.66 41.63
C PRO A 396 -12.02 25.63 41.90
N ALA A 397 -12.55 26.60 42.66
CA ALA A 397 -13.98 26.71 42.92
C ALA A 397 -14.80 27.18 41.69
N VAL A 398 -14.15 27.82 40.71
CA VAL A 398 -14.80 28.42 39.53
C VAL A 398 -14.81 27.48 38.32
N LEU A 399 -14.00 26.42 38.33
CA LEU A 399 -13.78 25.50 37.20
C LEU A 399 -14.30 24.08 37.44
N GLN A 400 -15.36 23.92 38.24
CA GLN A 400 -15.95 22.60 38.51
C GLN A 400 -16.51 21.97 37.22
N PRO A 401 -16.08 20.75 36.84
CA PRO A 401 -16.61 20.07 35.67
C PRO A 401 -18.12 19.85 35.77
N ILE A 402 -18.80 19.97 34.64
CA ILE A 402 -20.24 19.67 34.53
C ILE A 402 -20.39 18.21 34.12
N ALA A 403 -21.14 17.46 34.92
CA ALA A 403 -21.46 16.07 34.61
C ALA A 403 -22.38 16.00 33.37
N LEU A 404 -22.00 15.13 32.43
CA LEU A 404 -22.77 14.87 31.21
C LEU A 404 -23.58 13.56 31.31
N ALA A 405 -23.42 12.79 32.38
CA ALA A 405 -24.25 11.61 32.63
C ALA A 405 -25.72 11.97 32.97
N GLY A 406 -26.63 11.03 32.74
CA GLY A 406 -28.08 11.13 32.93
C GLY A 406 -28.82 11.17 31.60
N GLU A 407 -30.00 11.81 31.57
CA GLU A 407 -30.88 11.79 30.40
C GLU A 407 -30.32 12.55 29.19
N TRP A 408 -30.29 11.90 28.04
CA TRP A 408 -30.02 12.47 26.72
C TRP A 408 -31.20 12.25 25.79
N ARG A 409 -31.41 13.18 24.87
CA ARG A 409 -32.29 12.95 23.72
C ARG A 409 -31.57 12.11 22.70
N TYR A 410 -32.26 11.17 22.06
CA TYR A 410 -31.70 10.36 20.98
C TYR A 410 -32.64 10.23 19.78
N LEU A 411 -32.02 10.14 18.60
CA LEU A 411 -32.70 9.84 17.35
C LEU A 411 -31.99 8.68 16.65
N ARG A 412 -32.74 7.61 16.43
CA ARG A 412 -32.33 6.51 15.56
C ARG A 412 -32.23 7.01 14.12
N GLY A 413 -31.06 6.85 13.52
CA GLY A 413 -30.80 7.20 12.13
C GLY A 413 -30.81 5.99 11.20
N THR A 414 -29.99 6.07 10.15
CA THR A 414 -29.88 5.05 9.11
C THR A 414 -29.13 3.80 9.60
N ALA A 415 -29.63 2.61 9.26
CA ALA A 415 -28.97 1.34 9.56
C ALA A 415 -27.71 1.13 8.72
N VAL A 416 -26.71 0.40 9.23
CA VAL A 416 -25.47 0.05 8.49
C VAL A 416 -25.79 -0.52 7.11
N ALA A 417 -26.79 -1.39 7.00
CA ALA A 417 -27.18 -2.04 5.76
C ALA A 417 -27.65 -1.08 4.65
N ASP A 418 -28.11 0.12 5.03
CA ASP A 418 -28.61 1.15 4.12
C ASP A 418 -27.61 2.31 3.91
N LEU A 419 -26.45 2.26 4.58
CA LEU A 419 -25.42 3.28 4.38
C LEU A 419 -24.77 3.12 3.00
N PRO A 420 -24.41 4.23 2.33
CA PRO A 420 -23.55 4.13 1.17
C PRO A 420 -22.24 3.44 1.60
N PRO A 421 -21.62 2.61 0.73
CA PRO A 421 -20.33 2.04 1.05
C PRO A 421 -19.40 3.16 1.48
N GLN A 422 -18.72 2.97 2.61
CA GLN A 422 -17.69 3.90 3.05
C GLN A 422 -16.79 4.17 1.86
N SER A 423 -16.62 5.44 1.48
CA SER A 423 -15.67 5.79 0.42
C SER A 423 -14.31 5.33 0.91
N GLN A 424 -13.94 4.14 0.48
CA GLN A 424 -12.65 3.59 0.77
C GLN A 424 -11.67 4.55 0.07
N PRO A 425 -10.63 5.06 0.74
CA PRO A 425 -9.51 5.66 0.03
C PRO A 425 -9.15 4.74 -1.15
N VAL A 426 -8.84 5.30 -2.34
CA VAL A 426 -8.55 4.48 -3.54
C VAL A 426 -7.62 3.35 -3.13
N GLN A 427 -8.15 2.13 -3.12
CA GLN A 427 -7.43 1.03 -2.53
C GLN A 427 -6.31 0.64 -3.48
N ILE A 428 -5.07 0.87 -3.05
CA ILE A 428 -3.89 0.41 -3.75
C ILE A 428 -3.72 -1.07 -3.41
N ASN A 429 -4.00 -1.94 -4.36
CA ASN A 429 -3.95 -3.39 -4.21
C ASN A 429 -3.50 -4.05 -5.53
N GLN A 430 -3.52 -5.38 -5.59
CA GLN A 430 -3.09 -6.15 -6.77
C GLN A 430 -3.95 -5.92 -8.02
N ASN A 431 -5.13 -5.31 -7.88
CA ASN A 431 -6.00 -4.94 -8.99
C ASN A 431 -5.91 -3.47 -9.39
N THR A 432 -5.04 -2.69 -8.74
CA THR A 432 -4.75 -1.33 -9.21
C THR A 432 -4.08 -1.41 -10.57
N ALA A 433 -4.63 -0.73 -11.58
CA ALA A 433 -4.04 -0.74 -12.91
C ALA A 433 -2.55 -0.40 -12.90
N THR A 434 -1.78 -1.02 -13.78
CA THR A 434 -0.31 -0.94 -13.88
C THR A 434 0.52 -1.48 -12.71
N ALA A 435 -0.09 -1.74 -11.54
CA ALA A 435 0.66 -1.98 -10.32
C ALA A 435 1.45 -3.29 -10.34
N LEU A 436 0.93 -4.34 -10.99
CA LEU A 436 1.61 -5.62 -11.16
C LEU A 436 2.62 -5.57 -12.30
N TYR A 437 2.30 -4.89 -13.41
CA TYR A 437 3.29 -4.66 -14.48
C TYR A 437 4.56 -4.04 -13.91
N ASN A 438 4.41 -2.92 -13.21
CA ASN A 438 5.51 -2.16 -12.65
C ASN A 438 6.39 -3.00 -11.71
N ALA A 439 5.80 -3.92 -10.97
CA ALA A 439 6.47 -4.61 -9.89
C ALA A 439 6.97 -6.02 -10.27
N MET A 440 6.24 -6.71 -11.14
CA MET A 440 6.48 -8.11 -11.48
C MET A 440 6.96 -8.33 -12.92
N VAL A 441 6.65 -7.43 -13.86
CA VAL A 441 6.99 -7.58 -15.29
C VAL A 441 8.10 -6.63 -15.72
N HIS A 442 8.00 -5.35 -15.37
CA HIS A 442 8.97 -4.33 -15.74
C HIS A 442 10.42 -4.66 -15.32
N PRO A 443 10.70 -5.22 -14.12
CA PRO A 443 12.06 -5.61 -13.73
C PRO A 443 12.69 -6.69 -14.62
N LEU A 444 11.86 -7.43 -15.36
CA LEU A 444 12.29 -8.52 -16.23
C LEU A 444 12.69 -8.02 -17.62
N ALA A 445 12.24 -6.84 -18.02
CA ALA A 445 12.56 -6.27 -19.33
C ALA A 445 13.99 -5.68 -19.32
N PRO A 446 14.76 -5.78 -20.42
CA PRO A 446 14.40 -6.37 -21.71
C PRO A 446 14.95 -7.81 -21.91
N TYR A 447 14.80 -8.72 -20.94
CA TYR A 447 15.32 -10.09 -21.07
C TYR A 447 14.83 -10.79 -22.32
N LYS A 448 15.72 -11.48 -23.04
CA LYS A 448 15.34 -12.19 -24.26
C LYS A 448 14.53 -13.45 -23.90
N ILE A 449 13.29 -13.49 -24.36
CA ILE A 449 12.40 -14.65 -24.27
C ILE A 449 12.02 -15.15 -25.66
N ARG A 450 11.71 -16.45 -25.76
CA ARG A 450 11.13 -17.10 -26.94
C ARG A 450 9.68 -16.69 -27.16
N GLY A 451 8.93 -16.60 -26.07
CA GLY A 451 7.50 -16.32 -26.09
C GLY A 451 6.91 -16.22 -24.70
N VAL A 452 5.60 -16.02 -24.66
CA VAL A 452 4.79 -15.87 -23.45
C VAL A 452 3.70 -16.94 -23.45
N ILE A 453 3.48 -17.58 -22.31
CA ILE A 453 2.25 -18.30 -22.04
C ILE A 453 1.44 -17.49 -21.03
N TRP A 454 0.17 -17.25 -21.35
CA TRP A 454 -0.69 -16.36 -20.58
C TRP A 454 -2.00 -17.04 -20.24
N TYR A 455 -2.47 -16.88 -19.00
CA TYR A 455 -3.84 -17.22 -18.62
C TYR A 455 -4.56 -15.98 -18.08
N GLN A 456 -5.60 -15.53 -18.78
CA GLN A 456 -6.61 -14.61 -18.23
C GLN A 456 -7.93 -15.37 -18.16
N GLY A 457 -8.54 -15.38 -16.98
CA GLY A 457 -9.83 -16.01 -16.74
C GLY A 457 -10.89 -14.95 -16.42
N GLU A 458 -11.93 -15.35 -15.70
CA GLU A 458 -13.02 -14.46 -15.27
C GLU A 458 -12.48 -13.40 -14.30
N SER A 459 -12.60 -12.12 -14.66
CA SER A 459 -12.14 -10.96 -13.87
C SER A 459 -13.09 -9.78 -13.97
#